data_AF-A0A3D5FVF3-F1
#
_entry.id   AF-A0A3D5FVF3-F1
#
_cell.length_a   1.000
_cell.length_b   1.000
_cell.length_c   1.000
_cell.angle_alpha   90.00
_cell.angle_beta   90.00
_cell.angle_gamma   90.00
#
_symmetry.space_group_name_H-M   'P 1'
#
loop_
_entity.id
_entity.type
_entity.pdbx_description
1 polymer ?
#
loop_
_entity_poly.entity_id
_entity_poly.type
_entity_poly.pdbx_seq_one_letter_code
_entity_poly.pdbx_strand_id
1 'polypeptide(L)' 'GDRKERVKAMDDLYHLIPDYRVALKLKVLAQIRVEVGQDQPMEHPPEPIGINPSPRAESYEEWIKQNRQAEKASQEG' A
#
# COMPACT_ATOMS: atom_id res chain seq x y z
N GLY A 1 -17.34 15.63 -2.86
CA GLY A 1 -17.43 14.42 -3.70
C GLY A 1 -16.57 13.35 -3.07
N ASP A 2 -17.01 12.10 -3.11
CA ASP A 2 -16.22 10.97 -2.63
C ASP A 2 -14.91 10.88 -3.45
N ARG A 3 -13.79 10.63 -2.78
CA ARG A 3 -12.49 10.44 -3.44
C ARG A 3 -12.56 9.30 -4.46
N LYS A 4 -13.26 8.22 -4.11
CA LYS A 4 -13.42 7.06 -4.99
C LYS A 4 -14.18 7.42 -6.26
N GLU A 5 -15.24 8.24 -6.14
CA GLU A 5 -15.98 8.75 -7.30
C GLU A 5 -15.11 9.64 -8.19
N ARG A 6 -14.27 10.51 -7.61
CA ARG A 6 -13.33 11.34 -8.39
C ARG A 6 -12.31 10.50 -9.16
N VAL A 7 -11.69 9.52 -8.49
CA VAL A 7 -10.73 8.61 -9.13
C VAL A 7 -11.39 7.83 -10.26
N LYS A 8 -12.61 7.32 -10.06
CA LYS A 8 -13.36 6.62 -11.09
C LYS A 8 -13.65 7.51 -12.30
N ALA A 9 -14.14 8.74 -12.07
CA ALA A 9 -14.42 9.67 -13.17
C ALA A 9 -13.17 10.02 -13.99
N MET A 10 -12.01 10.10 -13.32
CA MET A 10 -10.72 10.33 -13.98
C MET A 10 -10.23 9.12 -14.79
N ASP A 11 -10.47 7.91 -14.27
CA ASP A 11 -10.18 6.67 -14.99
C ASP A 11 -11.04 6.54 -16.25
N ASP A 12 -12.34 6.83 -16.14
CA ASP A 12 -13.25 6.88 -17.29
C ASP A 12 -12.75 7.90 -18.33
N LEU A 13 -12.30 9.08 -17.89
CA LEU A 13 -11.72 10.11 -18.76
C LEU A 13 -10.45 9.62 -19.48
N TYR A 14 -9.58 8.87 -18.79
CA TYR A 14 -8.36 8.32 -19.39
C TYR A 14 -8.66 7.43 -20.61
N HIS A 15 -9.70 6.61 -20.51
CA HIS A 15 -10.12 5.69 -21.58
C HIS A 15 -10.82 6.41 -22.75
N LEU A 16 -11.43 7.56 -22.50
CA LEU A 16 -12.04 8.40 -23.55
C LEU A 16 -11.01 9.20 -24.36
N ILE A 17 -9.81 9.44 -23.82
CA ILE A 17 -8.77 10.20 -24.52
C ILE A 17 -8.15 9.31 -25.63
N PRO A 18 -8.09 9.79 -26.89
CA PRO A 18 -7.39 9.06 -27.96
C PRO A 18 -5.91 8.84 -27.65
N ASP A 19 -5.36 7.68 -28.04
CA ASP A 19 -3.99 7.28 -27.69
C ASP A 19 -2.90 8.24 -28.17
N TYR A 20 -3.11 8.90 -29.32
CA TYR A 20 -2.15 9.89 -29.83
C TYR A 20 -2.03 11.14 -28.93
N ARG A 21 -2.99 11.38 -28.02
CA ARG A 21 -2.95 12.48 -27.05
C ARG A 21 -2.23 12.08 -25.77
N VAL A 22 -1.03 11.51 -25.92
CA VAL A 22 -0.19 10.98 -24.83
C VAL A 22 -0.01 11.99 -23.70
N ALA A 23 0.28 13.26 -24.02
CA ALA A 23 0.46 14.32 -23.03
C ALA A 23 -0.78 14.54 -22.14
N LEU A 24 -1.99 14.37 -22.69
CA LEU A 24 -3.23 14.53 -21.93
C LEU A 24 -3.47 13.30 -21.05
N LYS A 25 -3.22 12.09 -21.56
CA LYS A 25 -3.28 10.85 -20.77
C LYS A 25 -2.34 10.89 -19.57
N LEU A 26 -1.12 11.37 -19.76
CA LEU A 26 -0.14 11.51 -18.67
C LEU A 26 -0.59 12.50 -17.60
N LYS A 27 -1.24 13.61 -17.97
CA LYS A 27 -1.80 14.56 -16.99
C LYS A 27 -2.91 13.94 -16.15
N VAL A 28 -3.78 13.14 -16.76
CA VAL A 28 -4.85 12.43 -16.03
C VAL A 28 -4.24 11.43 -15.06
N LEU A 29 -3.28 10.60 -15.50
CA LEU A 29 -2.59 9.65 -14.61
C LEU A 29 -1.85 10.34 -13.45
N ALA A 30 -1.20 11.46 -13.70
CA ALA A 30 -0.52 12.23 -12.64
C ALA A 30 -1.51 12.72 -11.58
N GLN A 31 -2.68 13.22 -12.00
CA GLN A 31 -3.71 13.67 -11.08
C GLN A 31 -4.39 12.50 -10.36
N ILE A 32 -4.55 11.34 -11.01
CA ILE A 32 -5.02 10.11 -10.35
C ILE A 32 -4.05 9.76 -9.24
N ARG A 33 -2.74 9.73 -9.50
CA ARG A 33 -1.69 9.46 -8.49
C ARG A 33 -1.78 10.40 -7.27
N VAL A 34 -2.08 11.68 -7.47
CA VAL A 34 -2.28 12.63 -6.37
C VAL A 34 -3.50 12.22 -5.53
N GLU A 35 -4.61 11.86 -6.17
CA GLU A 35 -5.82 11.42 -5.48
C GLU A 35 -5.62 10.06 -4.79
N VAL A 36 -4.98 9.06 -5.41
CA VAL A 36 -4.74 7.75 -4.79
C VAL A 36 -3.69 7.82 -3.66
N GLY A 37 -2.96 8.94 -3.56
CA GLY A 37 -1.79 9.04 -2.70
C GLY A 37 -0.64 8.21 -3.28
N GLN A 38 0.59 8.64 -3.05
CA GLN A 38 1.70 7.71 -3.19
C GLN A 38 1.54 6.63 -2.10
N ASP A 39 1.72 5.36 -2.47
CA ASP A 39 2.55 4.51 -1.63
C ASP A 39 3.89 5.26 -1.54
N GLN A 40 4.05 6.14 -0.54
CA GLN A 40 5.39 6.46 -0.11
C GLN A 40 6.02 5.08 0.17
N PRO A 41 7.25 4.80 -0.30
CA PRO A 41 8.00 3.74 0.33
C PRO A 41 7.95 4.08 1.81
N MET A 42 7.27 3.23 2.58
CA MET A 42 7.13 3.39 4.01
C MET A 42 8.58 3.49 4.49
N GLU A 43 9.05 4.69 4.82
CA GLU A 43 10.32 4.82 5.52
C GLU A 43 10.06 4.04 6.80
N HIS A 44 10.61 2.82 6.88
CA HIS A 44 10.59 2.07 8.10
C HIS A 44 11.19 3.01 9.15
N PRO A 45 10.45 3.40 10.20
CA PRO A 45 11.08 4.14 11.28
C PRO A 45 12.30 3.32 11.72
N PRO A 46 13.46 3.96 11.98
CA PRO A 46 14.63 3.24 12.44
C PRO A 46 14.20 2.33 13.57
N GLU A 47 14.43 1.02 13.40
CA GLU A 47 14.03 0.03 14.40
C GLU A 47 14.52 0.54 15.77
N PRO A 48 13.64 0.65 16.78
CA PRO A 48 14.07 1.09 18.09
C PRO A 48 15.14 0.11 18.58
N ILE A 49 16.38 0.60 18.64
CA ILE A 49 17.53 -0.14 19.16
C ILE A 49 17.14 -0.63 20.56
N GLY A 50 16.96 -1.95 20.70
CA GLY A 50 16.65 -2.58 21.98
C GLY A 50 15.46 -3.53 21.99
N ILE A 51 14.68 -3.61 20.91
CA ILE A 51 13.71 -4.72 20.74
C ILE A 51 14.35 -5.69 19.76
N ASN A 52 14.43 -6.97 20.11
CA ASN A 52 14.72 -8.05 19.18
C ASN A 52 13.37 -8.46 18.58
N PRO A 53 12.86 -7.80 17.52
CA PRO A 53 11.60 -8.23 16.92
C PRO A 53 11.76 -9.69 16.49
N SER A 54 10.73 -10.50 16.72
CA SER A 54 10.74 -11.87 16.19
C SER A 54 11.05 -11.83 14.70
N PRO A 55 11.96 -12.69 14.22
CA PRO A 55 12.44 -12.63 12.85
C PRO A 55 11.27 -12.65 11.89
N ARG A 56 11.29 -11.79 10.87
CA ARG A 56 10.23 -11.74 9.87
C ARG A 56 10.12 -13.10 9.20
N ALA A 57 8.94 -13.71 9.22
CA ALA A 57 8.70 -14.97 8.53
C ALA A 57 9.04 -14.85 7.03
N GLU A 58 9.83 -15.79 6.52
CA GLU A 58 10.20 -15.86 5.09
C GLU A 58 9.17 -16.63 4.27
N SER A 59 8.24 -17.31 4.94
CA SER A 59 7.15 -18.08 4.31
C SER A 59 5.83 -18.00 5.10
N TYR A 60 4.72 -18.34 4.43
CA TYR A 60 3.40 -18.38 5.06
C TYR A 60 3.33 -19.38 6.23
N GLU A 61 3.97 -20.54 6.08
CA GLU A 61 4.01 -21.56 7.13
C GLU A 61 4.75 -21.09 8.38
N GLU A 62 5.83 -20.32 8.19
CA GLU A 62 6.53 -19.68 9.31
C GLU A 62 5.70 -18.59 9.97
N TRP A 63 4.97 -17.80 9.17
CA TRP A 63 4.09 -16.75 9.68
C TRP A 63 2.99 -17.33 10.58
N ILE A 64 2.36 -18.44 10.17
CA ILE A 64 1.35 -19.14 10.99
C ILE A 64 1.95 -19.63 12.31
N LYS A 65 3.17 -20.19 12.29
CA LYS A 65 3.85 -20.67 13.51
C LYS A 65 4.17 -19.51 14.47
N GLN A 66 4.67 -18.40 13.95
CA GLN A 66 4.99 -17.21 14.75
C GLN A 66 3.75 -16.62 15.41
N ASN A 67 2.63 -16.52 14.68
CA ASN A 67 1.38 -16.00 15.24
C ASN A 67 0.84 -16.89 16.36
N ARG A 68 0.88 -18.21 16.18
CA ARG A 68 0.45 -19.15 17.22
C ARG A 68 1.32 -19.05 18.47
N GLN A 69 2.61 -18.76 18.33
CA GLN A 69 3.51 -18.55 19.46
C GLN A 69 3.20 -17.23 20.18
N ALA A 70 2.94 -16.15 19.44
CA ALA A 70 2.55 -14.86 20.01
C ALA A 70 1.22 -14.94 20.78
N GLU A 71 0.23 -15.65 20.24
CA GLU A 71 -1.07 -15.89 20.91
C GLU A 71 -0.91 -16.62 22.25
N LYS A 72 -0.03 -17.63 22.30
CA LYS A 72 0.28 -18.36 23.54
C LYS A 72 0.98 -17.48 24.57
N ALA A 73 2.00 -16.73 24.13
CA ALA A 73 2.71 -15.81 25.02
C ALA A 73 1.81 -14.71 25.59
N SER A 74 0.79 -14.28 24.83
CA SER A 74 -0.20 -13.30 25.28
C SER A 74 -1.23 -13.87 26.27
N GLN A 75 -1.40 -15.20 26.35
CA GLN A 75 -2.31 -15.85 27.31
C GLN A 75 -1.62 -16.22 28.63
N GLU A 76 -0.28 -16.24 28.65
CA GLU A 76 0.54 -16.60 29.82
C GLU A 76 1.05 -15.38 30.62
N GLY A 77 0.69 -14.15 30.22
CA GLY A 77 0.99 -12.89 30.93
C GLY A 77 -0.26 -12.21 31.48
#